data_AF-A0A2E1X737-F1
#
_entry.id   AF-A0A2E1X737-F1
#
_cell.length_a   1.000
_cell.length_b   1.000
_cell.length_c   1.000
_cell.angle_alpha   90.00
_cell.angle_beta   90.00
_cell.angle_gamma   90.00
#
_symmetry.space_group_name_H-M   'P 1'
#
loop_
_entity.id
_entity.type
_entity.pdbx_description
1 polymer ?
#
loop_
_entity_poly.entity_id
_entity_poly.type
_entity_poly.pdbx_seq_one_letter_code
_entity_poly.pdbx_strand_id
1 'polypeptide(L)'
;MNLNSLGHPWLLRSVVALALIGCCALSVADEPPVPAQEAPPKLIKPQRILFVGNSFTFWRGGLSTHMKQLSDAMAPPLGYETSSVVRGGASLEVMWNKTDAVKKIADGNWDVVVLQEDLPETNVESFRKYSRKFVQAVRDAGARPILFMAWEYDRLNWISLEEIIAAHQEMAKELKVEVAPVSWAWNKSRAVKPDLNMYSGDREHPSVAGMYLSLMVIEATISGADPRSRNPENLPIRGLQRLNQKATQFLREIAYQSIVEWKRSLKAKNKSGRAPKALR
;
A
#
# COMPACT_ATOMS: atom_id res chain seq x y z
N MET A 1 -37.32 -8.02 -93.50
CA MET A 1 -36.76 -6.69 -93.22
C MET A 1 -37.35 -6.19 -91.90
N ASN A 2 -36.45 -5.88 -90.96
CA ASN A 2 -36.53 -4.90 -89.87
C ASN A 2 -37.69 -4.82 -88.85
N LEU A 3 -37.24 -4.94 -87.59
CA LEU A 3 -37.43 -4.05 -86.42
C LEU A 3 -38.71 -4.12 -85.55
N ASN A 4 -38.51 -4.71 -84.37
CA ASN A 4 -38.78 -4.23 -82.99
C ASN A 4 -40.01 -3.38 -82.66
N SER A 5 -40.76 -3.82 -81.63
CA SER A 5 -41.40 -2.99 -80.57
C SER A 5 -42.21 -3.91 -79.62
N LEU A 6 -41.76 -4.18 -78.38
CA LEU A 6 -42.12 -3.56 -77.08
C LEU A 6 -43.35 -4.15 -76.34
N GLY A 7 -43.17 -4.34 -75.02
CA GLY A 7 -44.21 -4.44 -73.97
C GLY A 7 -44.72 -5.87 -73.72
N HIS A 8 -45.03 -6.36 -72.52
CA HIS A 8 -45.15 -5.80 -71.17
C HIS A 8 -45.29 -6.99 -70.16
N PRO A 9 -45.32 -6.78 -68.84
CA PRO A 9 -44.76 -7.70 -67.85
C PRO A 9 -45.78 -8.59 -67.10
N TRP A 10 -45.25 -9.68 -66.53
CA TRP A 10 -45.54 -10.29 -65.21
C TRP A 10 -46.98 -10.73 -64.87
N LEU A 11 -47.12 -12.01 -64.50
CA LEU A 11 -47.58 -12.51 -63.18
C LEU A 11 -48.01 -13.98 -63.30
N LEU A 12 -47.15 -14.92 -62.86
CA LEU A 12 -47.58 -16.29 -62.61
C LEU A 12 -47.82 -16.51 -61.12
N ARG A 13 -49.10 -16.76 -60.86
CA ARG A 13 -49.74 -17.46 -59.74
C ARG A 13 -48.81 -18.26 -58.84
N SER A 14 -48.95 -18.07 -57.53
CA SER A 14 -48.55 -19.07 -56.55
C SER A 14 -49.64 -19.21 -55.48
N VAL A 15 -49.85 -20.48 -55.15
CA VAL A 15 -50.98 -21.11 -54.49
C VAL A 15 -51.04 -20.76 -52.99
N VAL A 16 -52.25 -20.53 -52.49
CA VAL A 16 -52.56 -20.43 -51.06
C VAL A 16 -52.54 -21.85 -50.46
N ALA A 17 -51.62 -22.10 -49.54
CA ALA A 17 -51.66 -23.26 -48.65
C ALA A 17 -52.06 -22.80 -47.25
N LEU A 18 -53.28 -23.13 -46.83
CA LEU A 18 -53.77 -22.94 -45.47
C LEU A 18 -53.09 -24.00 -44.57
N ALA A 19 -52.17 -23.58 -43.70
CA ALA A 19 -51.67 -24.39 -42.60
C ALA A 19 -52.25 -23.85 -41.29
N LEU A 20 -53.12 -24.64 -40.66
CA LEU A 20 -53.64 -24.40 -39.31
C LEU A 20 -52.51 -24.54 -38.30
N ILE A 21 -51.99 -23.43 -37.78
CA ILE A 21 -51.10 -23.42 -36.63
C ILE A 21 -51.96 -23.36 -35.38
N GLY A 22 -52.05 -24.50 -34.68
CA GLY A 22 -52.65 -24.59 -33.36
C GLY A 22 -51.90 -23.69 -32.37
N CYS A 23 -52.63 -22.83 -31.68
CA CYS A 23 -52.11 -21.99 -30.62
C CYS A 23 -51.86 -22.87 -29.38
N CYS A 24 -50.65 -23.43 -29.25
CA CYS A 24 -50.17 -23.94 -27.97
C CYS A 24 -49.81 -22.73 -27.11
N ALA A 25 -50.69 -22.39 -26.17
CA ALA A 25 -50.37 -21.45 -25.10
C ALA A 25 -49.29 -22.10 -24.21
N LEU A 26 -48.02 -21.78 -24.47
CA LEU A 26 -46.93 -22.04 -23.54
C LEU A 26 -47.13 -21.11 -22.34
N SER A 27 -47.55 -21.68 -21.23
CA SER A 27 -47.53 -20.99 -19.94
C SER A 27 -46.08 -20.71 -19.59
N VAL A 28 -45.68 -19.44 -19.64
CA VAL A 28 -44.41 -18.98 -19.10
C VAL A 28 -44.53 -19.13 -17.58
N ALA A 29 -43.92 -20.16 -17.02
CA ALA A 29 -43.80 -20.28 -15.58
C ALA A 29 -42.95 -19.11 -15.09
N ASP A 30 -43.49 -18.29 -14.20
CA ASP A 30 -42.74 -17.25 -13.51
C ASP A 30 -41.55 -17.89 -12.78
N GLU A 31 -40.33 -17.57 -13.21
CA GLU A 31 -39.14 -17.94 -12.46
C GLU A 31 -39.16 -17.24 -11.09
N PRO A 32 -38.81 -17.94 -10.00
CA PRO A 32 -38.73 -17.31 -8.69
C PRO A 32 -37.67 -16.20 -8.72
N PRO A 33 -37.88 -15.09 -7.98
CA PRO A 33 -36.95 -13.97 -7.97
C PRO A 33 -35.58 -14.44 -7.52
N VAL A 34 -34.57 -14.21 -8.36
CA VAL A 34 -33.17 -14.45 -8.04
C VAL A 34 -32.84 -13.67 -6.76
N PRO A 35 -32.25 -14.30 -5.72
CA PRO A 35 -31.84 -13.61 -4.51
C PRO A 35 -30.93 -12.43 -4.88
N ALA A 36 -31.26 -11.24 -4.37
CA ALA A 36 -30.46 -10.05 -4.57
C ALA A 36 -29.02 -10.36 -4.13
N GLN A 37 -28.09 -10.35 -5.08
CA GLN A 37 -26.67 -10.51 -4.84
C GLN A 37 -26.26 -9.42 -3.85
N GLU A 38 -25.80 -9.82 -2.65
CA GLU A 38 -25.33 -8.89 -1.63
C GLU A 38 -24.34 -7.91 -2.26
N ALA A 39 -24.58 -6.62 -2.06
CA ALA A 39 -23.70 -5.58 -2.59
C ALA A 39 -22.26 -5.86 -2.13
N PRO A 40 -21.26 -5.71 -3.02
CA PRO A 40 -19.87 -5.93 -2.63
C PRO A 40 -19.54 -5.07 -1.40
N PRO A 41 -18.79 -5.60 -0.42
CA PRO A 41 -18.46 -4.87 0.79
C PRO A 41 -17.87 -3.52 0.42
N LYS A 42 -18.46 -2.45 0.98
CA LYS A 42 -18.03 -1.07 0.74
C LYS A 42 -16.52 -1.01 1.00
N LEU A 43 -15.72 -0.71 -0.02
CA LEU A 43 -14.28 -0.48 0.15
C LEU A 43 -14.13 0.68 1.13
N ILE A 44 -13.78 0.38 2.39
CA ILE A 44 -13.51 1.42 3.37
C ILE A 44 -12.17 2.03 2.99
N LYS A 45 -12.21 3.21 2.37
CA LYS A 45 -11.01 4.03 2.16
C LYS A 45 -10.47 4.39 3.55
N PRO A 46 -9.22 4.03 3.90
CA PRO A 46 -8.68 4.34 5.22
C PRO A 46 -8.70 5.85 5.46
N GLN A 47 -9.20 6.29 6.62
CA GLN A 47 -9.21 7.68 7.03
C GLN A 47 -8.46 7.88 8.34
N ARG A 48 -8.64 7.01 9.33
CA ARG A 48 -8.01 7.13 10.65
C ARG A 48 -6.73 6.29 10.73
N ILE A 49 -5.59 6.96 10.84
CA ILE A 49 -4.27 6.33 10.78
C ILE A 49 -3.50 6.59 12.09
N LEU A 50 -3.10 5.53 12.77
CA LEU A 50 -2.18 5.62 13.91
C LEU A 50 -0.76 5.22 13.50
N PHE A 51 0.22 6.03 13.88
CA PHE A 51 1.63 5.67 13.79
C PHE A 51 2.16 5.28 15.17
N VAL A 52 2.83 4.13 15.28
CA VAL A 52 3.50 3.66 16.50
C VAL A 52 4.98 3.49 16.17
N GLY A 53 5.87 4.17 16.90
CA GLY A 53 7.30 4.08 16.62
C GLY A 53 8.16 5.00 17.48
N ASN A 54 9.30 5.42 16.94
CA ASN A 54 10.30 6.21 17.63
C ASN A 54 10.65 7.49 16.87
N SER A 55 11.88 7.97 17.01
CA SER A 55 12.39 9.15 16.31
C SER A 55 12.29 9.04 14.79
N PHE A 56 12.35 7.86 14.18
CA PHE A 56 12.09 7.70 12.74
C PHE A 56 10.64 8.06 12.36
N THR A 57 9.73 8.01 13.32
CA THR A 57 8.34 8.42 13.16
C THR A 57 8.10 9.89 13.48
N PHE A 58 8.75 10.49 14.49
CA PHE A 58 8.48 11.89 14.90
C PHE A 58 9.51 12.93 14.42
N TRP A 59 10.67 12.52 13.90
CA TRP A 59 11.71 13.44 13.44
C TRP A 59 11.21 14.33 12.30
N ARG A 60 11.78 15.54 12.21
CA ARG A 60 11.39 16.63 11.26
C ARG A 60 9.95 17.11 11.33
N GLY A 61 9.24 16.87 12.43
CA GLY A 61 7.82 17.23 12.57
C GLY A 61 6.88 16.03 12.44
N GLY A 62 7.41 14.86 12.08
CA GLY A 62 6.75 13.58 12.22
C GLY A 62 5.89 13.16 11.03
N LEU A 63 5.95 11.87 10.72
CA LEU A 63 5.23 11.25 9.60
C LEU A 63 3.72 11.36 9.76
N SER A 64 3.17 11.32 10.97
CA SER A 64 1.73 11.50 11.20
C SER A 64 1.29 12.91 10.78
N THR A 65 1.96 13.95 11.24
CA THR A 65 1.69 15.34 10.84
C THR A 65 1.86 15.54 9.34
N HIS A 66 2.94 15.03 8.74
CA HIS A 66 3.15 15.17 7.30
C HIS A 66 2.15 14.37 6.46
N MET A 67 1.64 13.25 6.97
CA MET A 67 0.54 12.50 6.34
C MET A 67 -0.76 13.31 6.33
N LYS A 68 -1.09 14.00 7.43
CA LYS A 68 -2.23 14.94 7.47
C LYS A 68 -2.05 16.10 6.48
N GLN A 69 -0.86 16.72 6.48
CA GLN A 69 -0.54 17.82 5.56
C GLN A 69 -0.65 17.39 4.09
N LEU A 70 -0.16 16.20 3.75
CA LEU A 70 -0.30 15.64 2.42
C LEU A 70 -1.77 15.42 2.06
N SER A 71 -2.55 14.81 2.98
CA SER A 71 -3.98 14.60 2.80
C SER A 71 -4.72 15.89 2.47
N ASP A 72 -4.47 16.94 3.25
CA ASP A 72 -5.16 18.23 3.13
C ASP A 72 -4.76 19.01 1.88
N ALA A 73 -3.51 18.83 1.43
CA ALA A 73 -2.98 19.50 0.25
C ALA A 73 -3.47 18.91 -1.08
N MET A 74 -4.02 17.69 -1.09
CA MET A 74 -4.55 17.07 -2.31
C MET A 74 -5.88 17.71 -2.72
N ALA A 75 -6.17 17.67 -4.02
CA ALA A 75 -7.44 18.13 -4.60
C ALA A 75 -8.12 16.99 -5.39
N PRO A 76 -9.23 16.40 -4.88
CA PRO A 76 -9.82 16.64 -3.57
C PRO A 76 -8.94 16.10 -2.41
N PRO A 77 -9.13 16.59 -1.18
CA PRO A 77 -8.39 16.09 -0.02
C PRO A 77 -8.57 14.58 0.19
N LEU A 78 -7.54 13.91 0.71
CA LEU A 78 -7.60 12.47 0.94
C LEU A 78 -8.52 12.10 2.12
N GLY A 79 -8.65 13.00 3.09
CA GLY A 79 -9.52 12.86 4.27
C GLY A 79 -8.88 12.06 5.42
N TYR A 80 -7.55 12.10 5.56
CA TYR A 80 -6.86 11.41 6.64
C TYR A 80 -6.97 12.18 7.94
N GLU A 81 -7.27 11.46 9.02
CA GLU A 81 -7.09 11.85 10.41
C GLU A 81 -5.95 11.01 11.00
N THR A 82 -4.95 11.66 11.56
CA THR A 82 -3.71 10.97 11.96
C THR A 82 -3.35 11.23 13.40
N SER A 83 -2.81 10.22 14.08
CA SER A 83 -2.20 10.36 15.40
C SER A 83 -0.91 9.55 15.47
N SER A 84 -0.14 9.73 16.54
CA SER A 84 0.98 8.83 16.84
C SER A 84 1.10 8.49 18.32
N VAL A 85 1.77 7.37 18.61
CA VAL A 85 2.42 7.07 19.90
C VAL A 85 3.89 6.90 19.62
N VAL A 86 4.72 7.72 20.23
CA VAL A 86 6.16 7.71 19.93
C VAL A 86 7.04 7.81 21.16
N ARG A 87 8.19 7.13 21.10
CA ARG A 87 9.25 7.21 22.12
C ARG A 87 10.62 7.07 21.48
N GLY A 88 11.53 8.04 21.70
CA GLY A 88 12.87 8.01 21.10
C GLY A 88 13.64 6.71 21.41
N GLY A 89 14.32 6.15 20.40
CA GLY A 89 15.07 4.88 20.51
C GLY A 89 14.24 3.64 20.80
N ALA A 90 12.90 3.72 20.78
CA ALA A 90 12.07 2.58 21.11
C ALA A 90 11.98 1.58 19.94
N SER A 91 12.26 0.31 20.23
CA SER A 91 11.83 -0.83 19.42
C SER A 91 10.35 -1.16 19.66
N LEU A 92 9.77 -2.08 18.88
CA LEU A 92 8.40 -2.57 19.16
C LEU A 92 8.28 -3.18 20.57
N GLU A 93 9.33 -3.83 21.08
CA GLU A 93 9.34 -4.31 22.47
C GLU A 93 9.11 -3.19 23.48
N VAL A 94 9.85 -2.08 23.31
CA VAL A 94 9.73 -0.92 24.18
C VAL A 94 8.36 -0.27 24.02
N MET A 95 7.87 -0.13 22.78
CA MET A 95 6.53 0.40 22.52
C MET A 95 5.44 -0.44 23.21
N TRP A 96 5.55 -1.77 23.16
CA TRP A 96 4.59 -2.67 23.80
C TRP A 96 4.58 -2.55 25.33
N ASN A 97 5.77 -2.53 25.95
CA ASN A 97 5.89 -2.65 27.40
C ASN A 97 5.93 -1.30 28.14
N LYS A 98 6.30 -0.21 27.46
CA LYS A 98 6.69 1.07 28.10
C LYS A 98 5.97 2.29 27.52
N THR A 99 4.91 2.10 26.73
CA THR A 99 4.07 3.17 26.20
C THR A 99 2.58 2.80 26.29
N ASP A 100 1.70 3.72 25.93
CA ASP A 100 0.26 3.52 25.83
C ASP A 100 -0.18 2.98 24.45
N ALA A 101 0.75 2.54 23.59
CA ALA A 101 0.45 2.11 22.21
C ALA A 101 -0.65 1.06 22.13
N VAL A 102 -0.60 0.01 22.96
CA VAL A 102 -1.61 -1.07 22.97
C VAL A 102 -2.99 -0.52 23.35
N LYS A 103 -3.06 0.35 24.37
CA LYS A 103 -4.31 1.00 24.78
C LYS A 103 -4.85 1.91 23.69
N LYS A 104 -4.00 2.73 23.08
CA LYS A 104 -4.41 3.66 22.01
C LYS A 104 -4.87 2.93 20.74
N ILE A 105 -4.31 1.76 20.45
CA ILE A 105 -4.78 0.88 19.38
C ILE A 105 -6.20 0.38 19.69
N ALA A 106 -6.42 -0.15 20.89
CA ALA A 106 -7.70 -0.71 21.31
C ALA A 106 -8.84 0.32 21.34
N ASP A 107 -8.57 1.53 21.83
CA ASP A 107 -9.61 2.53 22.08
C ASP A 107 -9.85 3.49 20.89
N GLY A 108 -8.97 3.50 19.89
CA GLY A 108 -8.87 4.62 18.95
C GLY A 108 -9.70 4.51 17.67
N ASN A 109 -10.38 3.38 17.43
CA ASN A 109 -11.14 3.07 16.22
C ASN A 109 -10.36 3.46 14.95
N TRP A 110 -9.17 2.89 14.80
CA TRP A 110 -8.28 3.16 13.67
C TRP A 110 -8.65 2.30 12.47
N ASP A 111 -8.54 2.83 11.26
CA ASP A 111 -8.63 2.01 10.05
C ASP A 111 -7.30 1.31 9.78
N VAL A 112 -6.19 2.01 10.08
CA VAL A 112 -4.82 1.55 9.85
C VAL A 112 -3.94 1.89 11.04
N VAL A 113 -3.08 0.93 11.41
CA VAL A 113 -1.99 1.16 12.36
C VAL A 113 -0.66 0.83 11.68
N VAL A 114 0.19 1.85 11.55
CA VAL A 114 1.57 1.73 11.04
C VAL A 114 2.50 1.48 12.22
N LEU A 115 3.13 0.31 12.23
CA LEU A 115 4.00 -0.19 13.29
C LEU A 115 5.45 -0.13 12.82
N GLN A 116 6.22 0.81 13.35
CA GLN A 116 7.63 0.95 13.03
C GLN A 116 8.50 0.14 14.00
N GLU A 117 9.36 -0.71 13.44
CA GLU A 117 10.48 -1.31 14.18
C GLU A 117 11.76 -0.53 13.91
N ASP A 118 12.60 -0.40 14.92
CA ASP A 118 14.00 0.03 14.82
C ASP A 118 14.87 -1.17 15.12
N LEU A 119 15.05 -2.00 14.09
CA LEU A 119 15.69 -3.29 14.25
C LEU A 119 17.11 -3.14 14.83
N PRO A 120 17.94 -2.15 14.40
CA PRO A 120 19.21 -1.87 15.05
C PRO A 120 19.15 -1.60 16.56
N GLU A 121 18.07 -1.06 17.14
CA GLU A 121 17.90 -0.89 18.60
C GLU A 121 17.43 -2.16 19.34
N THR A 122 17.31 -3.29 18.64
CA THR A 122 16.85 -4.55 19.24
C THR A 122 17.55 -5.76 18.63
N ASN A 123 16.87 -6.91 18.52
CA ASN A 123 17.33 -8.08 17.80
C ASN A 123 16.18 -8.70 16.99
N VAL A 124 16.52 -9.57 16.04
CA VAL A 124 15.55 -10.19 15.13
C VAL A 124 14.48 -11.02 15.86
N GLU A 125 14.83 -11.68 16.96
CA GLU A 125 13.85 -12.47 17.74
C GLU A 125 12.82 -11.58 18.42
N SER A 126 13.26 -10.47 19.04
CA SER A 126 12.38 -9.49 19.64
C SER A 126 11.46 -8.86 18.60
N PHE A 127 12.01 -8.43 17.45
CA PHE A 127 11.21 -7.94 16.32
C PHE A 127 10.12 -8.94 15.90
N ARG A 128 10.47 -10.22 15.69
CA ARG A 128 9.49 -11.26 15.33
C ARG A 128 8.40 -11.40 16.39
N LYS A 129 8.79 -11.47 17.67
CA LYS A 129 7.86 -11.62 18.80
C LYS A 129 6.89 -10.45 18.90
N TYR A 130 7.39 -9.22 18.89
CA TYR A 130 6.53 -8.04 19.08
C TYR A 130 5.77 -7.65 17.81
N SER A 131 6.26 -8.00 16.62
CA SER A 131 5.46 -7.96 15.40
C SER A 131 4.22 -8.83 15.52
N ARG A 132 4.33 -10.09 15.97
CA ARG A 132 3.16 -10.96 16.20
C ARG A 132 2.17 -10.33 17.18
N LYS A 133 2.67 -9.83 18.32
CA LYS A 133 1.84 -9.23 19.37
C LYS A 133 1.09 -7.99 18.89
N PHE A 134 1.79 -7.04 18.25
CA PHE A 134 1.14 -5.84 17.74
C PHE A 134 0.20 -6.12 16.58
N VAL A 135 0.59 -6.95 15.62
CA VAL A 135 -0.28 -7.30 14.50
C VAL A 135 -1.57 -7.97 15.00
N GLN A 136 -1.48 -8.83 16.02
CA GLN A 136 -2.67 -9.40 16.66
C GLN A 136 -3.52 -8.31 17.33
N ALA A 137 -2.92 -7.46 18.18
CA ALA A 137 -3.65 -6.40 18.87
C ALA A 137 -4.35 -5.42 17.92
N VAL A 138 -3.72 -5.09 16.79
CA VAL A 138 -4.31 -4.23 15.75
C VAL A 138 -5.52 -4.91 15.09
N ARG A 139 -5.41 -6.22 14.79
CA ARG A 139 -6.52 -6.99 14.20
C ARG A 139 -7.68 -7.18 15.18
N ASP A 140 -7.39 -7.41 16.46
CA ASP A 140 -8.40 -7.54 17.52
C ASP A 140 -9.20 -6.23 17.68
N ALA A 141 -8.56 -5.09 17.44
CA ALA A 141 -9.22 -3.77 17.39
C ALA A 141 -9.95 -3.48 16.06
N GLY A 142 -10.00 -4.43 15.12
CA GLY A 142 -10.65 -4.28 13.82
C GLY A 142 -9.88 -3.45 12.79
N ALA A 143 -8.62 -3.09 13.09
CA ALA A 143 -7.79 -2.24 12.24
C ALA A 143 -6.86 -3.06 11.33
N ARG A 144 -6.36 -2.43 10.25
CA ARG A 144 -5.37 -3.04 9.35
C ARG A 144 -3.93 -2.72 9.81
N PRO A 145 -3.10 -3.73 10.14
CA PRO A 145 -1.71 -3.50 10.49
C PRO A 145 -0.83 -3.35 9.24
N ILE A 146 0.12 -2.42 9.31
CA ILE A 146 1.22 -2.26 8.34
C ILE A 146 2.52 -2.19 9.12
N LEU A 147 3.49 -3.04 8.79
CA LEU A 147 4.84 -2.91 9.32
C LEU A 147 5.62 -1.85 8.52
N PHE A 148 6.18 -0.86 9.19
CA PHE A 148 7.11 0.10 8.60
C PHE A 148 8.53 -0.45 8.75
N MET A 149 9.10 -0.90 7.62
CA MET A 149 10.48 -1.34 7.51
C MET A 149 11.44 -0.14 7.46
N ALA A 150 11.93 0.27 8.63
CA ALA A 150 12.99 1.25 8.77
C ALA A 150 14.35 0.71 8.26
N TRP A 151 15.40 1.52 8.39
CA TRP A 151 16.71 1.34 7.76
C TRP A 151 17.82 1.05 8.78
N GLU A 152 18.93 0.57 8.24
CA GLU A 152 20.24 0.46 8.89
C GLU A 152 20.89 1.82 9.09
N TYR A 153 21.76 1.94 10.09
CA TYR A 153 22.57 3.14 10.33
C TYR A 153 23.87 2.80 11.08
N ASP A 154 24.87 3.68 10.93
CA ASP A 154 26.26 3.37 11.27
C ASP A 154 26.53 3.33 12.79
N ARG A 155 25.70 3.98 13.61
CA ARG A 155 25.93 4.10 15.06
C ARG A 155 26.03 2.73 15.77
N LEU A 156 25.16 1.79 15.40
CA LEU A 156 25.11 0.46 16.02
C LEU A 156 25.68 -0.63 15.12
N ASN A 157 25.47 -0.54 13.81
CA ASN A 157 26.15 -1.31 12.75
C ASN A 157 26.30 -2.84 13.01
N TRP A 158 25.37 -3.47 13.72
CA TRP A 158 25.40 -4.92 13.98
C TRP A 158 24.53 -5.70 12.99
N ILE A 159 23.63 -5.01 12.27
CA ILE A 159 22.69 -5.61 11.31
C ILE A 159 22.78 -4.91 9.96
N SER A 160 22.82 -5.70 8.90
CA SER A 160 22.80 -5.22 7.52
C SER A 160 21.37 -4.89 7.02
N LEU A 161 21.29 -4.12 5.95
CA LEU A 161 20.02 -3.89 5.26
C LEU A 161 19.40 -5.20 4.76
N GLU A 162 20.22 -6.13 4.26
CA GLU A 162 19.79 -7.43 3.76
C GLU A 162 19.10 -8.25 4.86
N GLU A 163 19.63 -8.22 6.08
CA GLU A 163 19.04 -8.89 7.24
C GLU A 163 17.73 -8.22 7.69
N ILE A 164 17.66 -6.89 7.69
CA ILE A 164 16.42 -6.15 7.96
C ILE A 164 15.34 -6.54 6.94
N ILE A 165 15.69 -6.55 5.64
CA ILE A 165 14.79 -6.96 4.56
C ILE A 165 14.32 -8.40 4.75
N ALA A 166 15.25 -9.31 5.05
CA ALA A 166 14.92 -10.73 5.25
C ALA A 166 13.95 -10.93 6.42
N ALA A 167 14.19 -10.28 7.55
CA ALA A 167 13.31 -10.34 8.71
C ALA A 167 11.89 -9.82 8.38
N HIS A 168 11.78 -8.71 7.65
CA HIS A 168 10.48 -8.16 7.27
C HIS A 168 9.75 -9.03 6.23
N GLN A 169 10.46 -9.65 5.29
CA GLN A 169 9.86 -10.60 4.35
C GLN A 169 9.30 -11.83 5.06
N GLU A 170 10.02 -12.33 6.07
CA GLU A 170 9.55 -13.43 6.91
C GLU A 170 8.27 -13.04 7.66
N MET A 171 8.27 -11.89 8.34
CA MET A 171 7.08 -11.43 9.06
C MET A 171 5.90 -11.13 8.14
N ALA A 172 6.15 -10.54 6.96
CA ALA A 172 5.11 -10.32 5.94
C ALA A 172 4.43 -11.63 5.54
N LYS A 173 5.22 -12.68 5.31
CA LYS A 173 4.71 -14.00 4.91
C LYS A 173 4.00 -14.72 6.06
N GLU A 174 4.64 -14.78 7.22
CA GLU A 174 4.11 -15.47 8.39
C GLU A 174 2.79 -14.86 8.84
N LEU A 175 2.77 -13.55 9.03
CA LEU A 175 1.61 -12.85 9.57
C LEU A 175 0.59 -12.48 8.50
N LYS A 176 0.91 -12.65 7.21
CA LYS A 176 0.11 -12.12 6.08
C LYS A 176 -0.17 -10.62 6.28
N VAL A 177 0.88 -9.87 6.59
CA VAL A 177 0.81 -8.44 6.90
C VAL A 177 1.50 -7.63 5.80
N GLU A 178 0.96 -6.45 5.51
CA GLU A 178 1.60 -5.51 4.59
C GLU A 178 2.84 -4.88 5.23
N VAL A 179 3.84 -4.60 4.40
CA VAL A 179 5.05 -3.90 4.80
C VAL A 179 5.18 -2.67 3.93
N ALA A 180 5.41 -1.50 4.54
CA ALA A 180 5.88 -0.30 3.87
C ALA A 180 7.42 -0.38 3.74
N PRO A 181 7.97 -0.68 2.54
CA PRO A 181 9.37 -1.06 2.37
C PRO A 181 10.29 0.16 2.26
N VAL A 182 10.36 0.97 3.32
CA VAL A 182 11.05 2.27 3.28
C VAL A 182 12.56 2.11 3.11
N SER A 183 13.21 1.21 3.84
CA SER A 183 14.66 0.98 3.66
C SER A 183 15.04 0.48 2.28
N TRP A 184 14.18 -0.33 1.65
CA TRP A 184 14.35 -0.73 0.26
C TRP A 184 14.34 0.49 -0.68
N ALA A 185 13.40 1.41 -0.48
CA ALA A 185 13.30 2.62 -1.27
C ALA A 185 14.49 3.56 -1.04
N TRP A 186 14.94 3.71 0.20
CA TRP A 186 16.14 4.48 0.54
C TRP A 186 17.37 3.92 -0.14
N ASN A 187 17.58 2.61 -0.07
CA ASN A 187 18.71 1.96 -0.73
C ASN A 187 18.70 2.19 -2.24
N LYS A 188 17.53 2.06 -2.87
CA LYS A 188 17.36 2.36 -4.29
C LYS A 188 17.67 3.81 -4.62
N SER A 189 17.19 4.76 -3.81
CA SER A 189 17.47 6.18 -3.97
C SER A 189 18.98 6.47 -3.92
N ARG A 190 19.67 5.92 -2.91
CA ARG A 190 21.13 6.08 -2.74
C ARG A 190 21.92 5.48 -3.91
N ALA A 191 21.49 4.34 -4.44
CA ALA A 191 22.14 3.70 -5.60
C ALA A 191 21.98 4.52 -6.89
N VAL A 192 20.83 5.16 -7.09
CA VAL A 192 20.56 5.94 -8.32
C VAL A 192 21.04 7.38 -8.23
N LYS A 193 20.98 7.99 -7.04
CA LYS A 193 21.34 9.39 -6.81
C LYS A 193 22.03 9.58 -5.44
N PRO A 194 23.32 9.21 -5.33
CA PRO A 194 24.05 9.24 -4.05
C PRO A 194 24.15 10.65 -3.44
N ASP A 195 24.19 11.71 -4.26
CA ASP A 195 24.24 13.10 -3.79
C ASP A 195 22.95 13.55 -3.07
N LEU A 196 21.83 12.85 -3.29
CA LEU A 196 20.59 13.10 -2.58
C LEU A 196 20.57 12.27 -1.29
N ASN A 197 21.20 12.80 -0.24
CA ASN A 197 21.38 12.06 1.01
C ASN A 197 20.03 11.75 1.68
N MET A 198 19.81 10.49 2.06
CA MET A 198 18.63 10.04 2.82
C MET A 198 18.75 10.33 4.32
N TYR A 199 19.97 10.47 4.84
CA TYR A 199 20.25 10.74 6.25
C TYR A 199 20.49 12.23 6.52
N SER A 200 20.13 12.64 7.73
CA SER A 200 20.60 13.89 8.34
C SER A 200 22.09 13.77 8.69
N GLY A 201 22.66 14.86 9.22
CA GLY A 201 24.09 14.92 9.56
C GLY A 201 24.55 13.89 10.61
N ASP A 202 23.62 13.30 11.37
CA ASP A 202 23.88 12.25 12.36
C ASP A 202 24.01 10.84 11.76
N ARG A 203 23.77 10.68 10.45
CA ARG A 203 23.83 9.39 9.73
C ARG A 203 22.86 8.33 10.28
N GLU A 204 21.79 8.77 10.92
CA GLU A 204 20.78 7.91 11.54
C GLU A 204 19.37 8.37 11.19
N HIS A 205 19.06 9.65 11.45
CA HIS A 205 17.73 10.21 11.25
C HIS A 205 17.51 10.63 9.79
N PRO A 206 16.25 10.71 9.31
CA PRO A 206 16.00 11.08 7.93
C PRO A 206 16.38 12.53 7.64
N SER A 207 16.98 12.77 6.47
CA SER A 207 17.04 14.09 5.85
C SER A 207 15.65 14.54 5.41
N VAL A 208 15.52 15.73 4.80
CA VAL A 208 14.26 16.12 4.13
C VAL A 208 13.88 15.11 3.03
N ALA A 209 14.86 14.68 2.23
CA ALA A 209 14.64 13.74 1.14
C ALA A 209 14.28 12.34 1.66
N GLY A 210 14.98 11.85 2.69
CA GLY A 210 14.67 10.60 3.35
C GLY A 210 13.26 10.60 3.93
N MET A 211 12.89 11.65 4.67
CA MET A 211 11.54 11.80 5.24
C MET A 211 10.47 11.85 4.15
N TYR A 212 10.67 12.61 3.08
CA TYR A 212 9.69 12.71 2.00
C TYR A 212 9.50 11.36 1.28
N LEU A 213 10.60 10.64 1.01
CA LEU A 213 10.52 9.31 0.41
C LEU A 213 9.77 8.32 1.33
N SER A 214 10.06 8.33 2.63
CA SER A 214 9.35 7.51 3.62
C SER A 214 7.85 7.81 3.63
N LEU A 215 7.47 9.10 3.60
CA LEU A 215 6.08 9.53 3.53
C LEU A 215 5.37 8.97 2.29
N MET A 216 5.98 9.07 1.10
CA MET A 216 5.39 8.57 -0.15
C MET A 216 5.24 7.05 -0.15
N VAL A 217 6.24 6.32 0.37
CA VAL A 217 6.18 4.85 0.45
C VAL A 217 5.08 4.40 1.41
N ILE A 218 5.00 5.02 2.59
CA ILE A 218 3.99 4.68 3.59
C ILE A 218 2.59 5.04 3.07
N GLU A 219 2.39 6.23 2.50
CA GLU A 219 1.08 6.64 1.98
C GLU A 219 0.58 5.70 0.88
N ALA A 220 1.44 5.34 -0.08
CA ALA A 220 1.05 4.43 -1.16
C ALA A 220 0.82 2.99 -0.66
N THR A 221 1.47 2.58 0.43
CA THR A 221 1.16 1.30 1.10
C THR A 221 -0.21 1.35 1.78
N ILE A 222 -0.56 2.48 2.40
CA ILE A 222 -1.87 2.70 3.03
C ILE A 222 -2.97 2.76 1.97
N SER A 223 -2.82 3.61 0.95
CA SER A 223 -3.89 3.91 -0.01
C SER A 223 -3.99 2.91 -1.15
N GLY A 224 -2.91 2.17 -1.43
CA GLY A 224 -2.77 1.36 -2.64
C GLY A 224 -2.63 2.19 -3.92
N ALA A 225 -2.63 3.52 -3.83
CA ALA A 225 -2.52 4.40 -4.98
C ALA A 225 -1.08 4.52 -5.47
N ASP A 226 -0.92 4.99 -6.71
CA ASP A 226 0.38 5.32 -7.26
C ASP A 226 0.96 6.56 -6.55
N PRO A 227 2.11 6.48 -5.87
CA PRO A 227 2.69 7.61 -5.15
C PRO A 227 3.06 8.78 -6.07
N ARG A 228 3.21 8.56 -7.39
CA ARG A 228 3.48 9.63 -8.37
C ARG A 228 2.31 10.60 -8.51
N SER A 229 1.10 10.16 -8.17
CA SER A 229 -0.08 11.02 -8.11
C SER A 229 -0.12 11.94 -6.89
N ARG A 230 0.74 11.72 -5.88
CA ARG A 230 0.83 12.55 -4.65
C ARG A 230 1.70 13.78 -4.88
N ASN A 231 1.25 14.63 -5.80
CA ASN A 231 1.96 15.83 -6.22
C ASN A 231 1.05 17.07 -6.13
N PRO A 232 0.66 17.48 -4.92
CA PRO A 232 -0.08 18.74 -4.75
C PRO A 232 0.81 19.92 -5.13
N GLU A 233 0.21 21.02 -5.60
CA GLU A 233 0.93 22.23 -5.99
C GLU A 233 1.71 22.84 -4.83
N ASN A 234 1.11 22.82 -3.63
CA ASN A 234 1.74 23.31 -2.40
C ASN A 234 1.64 22.25 -1.31
N LEU A 235 2.79 21.77 -0.84
CA LEU A 235 2.89 20.83 0.28
C LEU A 235 3.66 21.50 1.43
N PRO A 236 3.00 21.92 2.52
CA PRO A 236 3.60 22.74 3.57
C PRO A 236 4.48 21.95 4.56
N ILE A 237 5.43 21.18 4.03
CA ILE A 237 6.40 20.42 4.83
C ILE A 237 7.70 21.21 4.96
N ARG A 238 8.11 21.48 6.20
CA ARG A 238 9.29 22.30 6.50
C ARG A 238 10.57 21.70 5.91
N GLY A 239 11.20 22.47 5.04
CA GLY A 239 12.45 22.11 4.36
C GLY A 239 12.23 21.43 3.02
N LEU A 240 11.01 20.99 2.68
CA LEU A 240 10.70 20.38 1.40
C LEU A 240 10.95 21.32 0.23
N GLN A 241 10.75 22.63 0.42
CA GLN A 241 11.06 23.67 -0.57
C GLN A 241 12.53 23.73 -0.98
N ARG A 242 13.44 23.12 -0.18
CA ARG A 242 14.85 23.00 -0.54
C ARG A 242 15.09 21.88 -1.57
N LEU A 243 14.15 20.95 -1.71
CA LEU A 243 14.13 19.98 -2.80
C LEU A 243 13.42 20.65 -3.99
N ASN A 244 14.10 20.71 -5.13
CA ASN A 244 13.45 21.18 -6.36
C ASN A 244 12.42 20.16 -6.86
N GLN A 245 11.57 20.58 -7.80
CA GLN A 245 10.50 19.73 -8.37
C GLN A 245 11.03 18.42 -8.98
N LYS A 246 12.22 18.46 -9.60
CA LYS A 246 12.86 17.26 -10.17
C LYS A 246 13.24 16.26 -9.08
N ALA A 247 13.71 16.73 -7.92
CA ALA A 247 14.05 15.87 -6.79
C ALA A 247 12.81 15.22 -6.17
N THR A 248 11.73 15.96 -5.96
CA THR A 248 10.48 15.39 -5.41
C THR A 248 9.82 14.42 -6.39
N GLN A 249 9.84 14.72 -7.70
CA GLN A 249 9.40 13.79 -8.75
C GLN A 249 10.22 12.50 -8.74
N PHE A 250 11.55 12.61 -8.67
CA PHE A 250 12.44 11.46 -8.57
C PHE A 250 12.11 10.58 -7.36
N LEU A 251 11.91 11.17 -6.18
CA LEU A 251 11.57 10.41 -4.97
C LEU A 251 10.22 9.69 -5.08
N ARG A 252 9.21 10.30 -5.71
CA ARG A 252 7.93 9.62 -5.98
C ARG A 252 8.06 8.45 -6.95
N GLU A 253 8.92 8.57 -7.96
CA GLU A 253 9.22 7.47 -8.89
C GLU A 253 9.97 6.33 -8.15
N ILE A 254 10.95 6.65 -7.31
CA ILE A 254 11.61 5.65 -6.46
C ILE A 254 10.62 4.94 -5.53
N ALA A 255 9.67 5.67 -4.93
CA ALA A 255 8.62 5.08 -4.11
C ALA A 255 7.77 4.07 -4.92
N TYR A 256 7.31 4.47 -6.11
CA TYR A 256 6.53 3.60 -7.01
C TYR A 256 7.29 2.32 -7.36
N GLN A 257 8.52 2.45 -7.85
CA GLN A 257 9.34 1.31 -8.25
C GLN A 257 9.61 0.36 -7.08
N SER A 258 9.91 0.91 -5.90
CA SER A 258 10.22 0.12 -4.70
C SER A 258 9.03 -0.69 -4.22
N ILE A 259 7.81 -0.12 -4.26
CA ILE A 259 6.58 -0.84 -3.90
C ILE A 259 6.30 -1.98 -4.88
N VAL A 260 6.49 -1.74 -6.19
CA VAL A 260 6.30 -2.76 -7.23
C VAL A 260 7.31 -3.90 -7.07
N GLU A 261 8.59 -3.57 -6.89
CA GLU A 261 9.68 -4.53 -6.68
C GLU A 261 9.48 -5.34 -5.40
N TRP A 262 9.13 -4.67 -4.29
CA TRP A 262 8.82 -5.33 -3.02
C TRP A 262 7.69 -6.36 -3.18
N LYS A 263 6.57 -5.97 -3.79
CA LYS A 263 5.43 -6.89 -4.05
C LYS A 263 5.84 -8.09 -4.91
N ARG A 264 6.74 -7.90 -5.89
CA ARG A 264 7.30 -9.01 -6.69
C ARG A 264 8.20 -9.92 -5.86
N SER A 265 9.02 -9.36 -4.98
CA SER A 265 9.95 -10.12 -4.12
C SER A 265 9.20 -11.13 -3.22
N LEU A 266 8.03 -10.73 -2.69
CA LEU A 266 7.18 -11.60 -1.87
C LEU A 266 6.55 -12.74 -2.69
N LYS A 267 6.25 -12.52 -3.99
CA LYS A 267 5.69 -13.55 -4.89
C LYS A 267 6.74 -14.54 -5.38
N ALA A 268 7.95 -14.08 -5.67
CA ALA A 268 9.04 -14.93 -6.19
C ALA A 268 9.46 -16.02 -5.19
N LYS A 269 9.56 -15.67 -3.90
CA LYS A 269 9.90 -16.62 -2.83
C LYS A 269 8.82 -17.68 -2.57
N ASN A 270 7.56 -17.43 -2.95
CA ASN A 270 6.50 -18.44 -2.85
C ASN A 270 6.61 -19.53 -3.94
N LYS A 271 7.28 -19.25 -5.07
CA LYS A 271 7.53 -20.24 -6.14
C LYS A 271 8.79 -21.08 -5.89
N SER A 272 9.76 -20.58 -5.13
CA SER A 272 11.05 -21.23 -4.90
C SER A 272 11.08 -22.09 -3.62
N GLY A 273 9.95 -22.68 -3.19
CA GLY A 273 9.79 -23.44 -1.94
C GLY A 273 10.64 -24.72 -1.78
N ARG A 274 11.81 -24.84 -2.43
CA ARG A 274 12.83 -25.81 -2.06
C ARG A 274 13.66 -25.25 -0.91
N ALA A 275 13.57 -25.90 0.23
CA ALA A 275 14.53 -25.75 1.31
C ALA A 275 15.96 -25.93 0.77
N PRO A 276 16.95 -25.13 1.20
CA PRO A 276 18.34 -25.39 0.87
C PRO A 276 18.72 -26.76 1.43
N LYS A 277 19.22 -27.65 0.56
CA LYS A 277 19.87 -28.88 1.02
C LYS A 277 21.04 -28.47 1.90
N ALA A 278 21.07 -28.97 3.12
CA ALA A 278 22.23 -28.89 3.98
C ALA A 278 23.43 -29.46 3.22
N LEU A 279 24.45 -28.63 3.02
CA LEU A 279 25.77 -29.09 2.60
C LEU A 279 26.33 -29.93 3.75
N ARG A 280 26.50 -31.23 3.49
CA ARG A 280 27.38 -32.12 4.26
C ARG A 280 28.77 -32.05 3.66
#